data_AF-A0A1Q4W5Y6-F1
#
_entry.id   AF-A0A1Q4W5Y6-F1
#
_cell.length_a   1.000
_cell.length_b   1.000
_cell.length_c   1.000
_cell.angle_alpha   90.00
_cell.angle_beta   90.00
_cell.angle_gamma   90.00
#
_symmetry.space_group_name_H-M   'P 1'
#
loop_
_entity.id
_entity.type
_entity.pdbx_description
1 polymer ?
#
loop_
_entity_poly.entity_id
_entity_poly.type
_entity_poly.pdbx_seq_one_letter_code
_entity_poly.pdbx_strand_id
1 'polypeptide(L)'
;MAGEADAVREAVRALEAISDPIERARETSRLLREWPELHSLLREVRQHAVIAAHREGRTYDEIGQQIGTSGDRAGQIARGK
;
A
#
# COMPACT_ATOMS: atom_id res chain seq x y z
N MET A 1 0.59 0.17 19.35
CA MET A 1 0.24 1.23 18.38
C MET A 1 -0.34 0.53 17.16
N ALA A 2 -1.49 0.99 16.64
CA ALA A 2 -1.98 0.49 15.36
C ALA A 2 -0.94 0.84 14.28
N GLY A 3 -0.65 -0.10 13.35
CA GLY A 3 0.30 0.19 12.28
C GLY A 3 -0.28 1.19 11.27
N GLU A 4 0.55 1.81 10.44
CA GLU A 4 0.08 2.77 9.41
C GLU A 4 -0.99 2.17 8.48
N ALA A 5 -0.89 0.87 8.17
CA ALA A 5 -1.91 0.17 7.39
C ALA A 5 -3.26 0.08 8.11
N ASP A 6 -3.27 -0.03 9.44
CA ASP A 6 -4.50 -0.03 10.24
C ASP A 6 -5.09 1.38 10.30
N ALA A 7 -4.26 2.42 10.42
CA ALA A 7 -4.73 3.81 10.37
C ALA A 7 -5.44 4.12 9.04
N VAL A 8 -4.91 3.65 7.91
CA VAL A 8 -5.58 3.78 6.59
C VAL A 8 -6.91 3.04 6.56
N ARG A 9 -6.99 1.81 7.11
CA ARG A 9 -8.25 1.05 7.17
C ARG A 9 -9.30 1.77 8.02
N GLU A 10 -8.91 2.31 9.17
CA GLU A 10 -9.80 3.07 10.04
C GLU A 10 -10.28 4.36 9.36
N ALA A 11 -9.40 5.07 8.64
CA ALA A 11 -9.80 6.26 7.87
C ALA A 11 -10.84 5.92 6.78
N VAL A 12 -10.69 4.78 6.09
CA VAL A 12 -11.70 4.31 5.12
C VAL A 12 -13.01 3.95 5.81
N ARG A 13 -12.97 3.25 6.95
CA ARG A 13 -14.17 2.93 7.74
C ARG A 13 -14.89 4.17 8.25
N ALA A 14 -14.15 5.23 8.59
CA ALA A 14 -14.73 6.49 9.06
C ALA A 14 -15.69 7.14 8.04
N LEU A 15 -15.57 6.83 6.75
CA LEU A 15 -16.52 7.28 5.72
C LEU A 15 -17.93 6.74 5.97
N GLU A 16 -18.08 5.56 6.56
CA GLU A 16 -19.39 4.97 6.88
C GLU A 16 -20.16 5.81 7.90
N ALA A 17 -19.44 6.49 8.80
CA ALA A 17 -19.99 7.33 9.87
C ALA A 17 -20.52 8.68 9.37
N ILE A 18 -20.24 9.06 8.11
CA ILE A 18 -20.81 10.27 7.50
C ILE A 18 -22.33 10.07 7.39
N SER A 19 -23.08 10.93 8.11
CA SER A 19 -24.52 10.77 8.28
C SER A 19 -25.32 11.17 7.04
N ASP A 20 -24.91 12.24 6.32
CA ASP A 20 -25.56 12.63 5.07
C ASP A 20 -25.16 11.64 3.95
N PRO A 21 -26.11 10.90 3.35
CA PRO A 21 -25.81 9.96 2.29
C PRO A 21 -25.19 10.61 1.05
N ILE A 22 -25.53 11.87 0.73
CA ILE A 22 -24.95 12.59 -0.41
C ILE A 22 -23.51 12.98 -0.12
N GLU A 23 -23.22 13.48 1.08
CA GLU A 23 -21.87 13.77 1.53
C GLU A 23 -20.99 12.52 1.53
N ARG A 24 -21.49 11.41 2.11
CA ARG A 24 -20.79 10.12 2.12
C ARG A 24 -20.46 9.64 0.71
N ALA A 25 -21.42 9.72 -0.21
CA ALA A 25 -21.22 9.35 -1.61
C ALA A 25 -20.18 10.26 -2.30
N ARG A 26 -20.20 11.57 -2.02
CA ARG A 26 -19.24 12.54 -2.58
C ARG A 26 -17.82 12.24 -2.12
N GLU A 27 -17.62 12.06 -0.81
CA GLU A 27 -16.31 11.80 -0.21
C GLU A 27 -15.74 10.45 -0.66
N THR A 28 -16.57 9.41 -0.67
CA THR A 28 -16.17 8.09 -1.18
C THR A 28 -15.82 8.15 -2.67
N SER A 29 -16.61 8.87 -3.47
CA SER A 29 -16.33 9.02 -4.91
C SER A 29 -15.04 9.78 -5.18
N ARG A 30 -14.66 10.75 -4.33
CA ARG A 30 -13.37 11.44 -4.42
C ARG A 30 -12.22 10.46 -4.23
N LEU A 31 -12.25 9.68 -3.15
CA LEU A 31 -11.22 8.68 -2.87
C LEU A 31 -11.13 7.61 -3.95
N LEU A 32 -12.26 7.16 -4.50
CA LEU A 32 -12.27 6.20 -5.60
C LEU A 32 -11.63 6.76 -6.89
N ARG A 33 -11.77 8.06 -7.16
CA ARG A 33 -11.09 8.71 -8.30
C ARG A 33 -9.59 8.83 -8.08
N GLU A 34 -9.17 9.12 -6.85
CA GLU A 34 -7.75 9.25 -6.45
C GLU A 34 -7.08 7.89 -6.23
N TRP A 35 -7.87 6.82 -6.10
CA TRP A 35 -7.37 5.48 -5.80
C TRP A 35 -6.29 4.95 -6.75
N PRO A 36 -6.36 5.16 -8.09
CA PRO A 36 -5.28 4.74 -8.98
C PRO A 36 -3.93 5.37 -8.64
N GLU A 37 -3.92 6.66 -8.26
CA GLU A 37 -2.72 7.39 -7.87
C GLU A 37 -2.20 6.91 -6.51
N LEU A 38 -3.09 6.77 -5.52
CA LEU A 38 -2.76 6.20 -4.20
C LEU A 38 -2.19 4.78 -4.32
N HIS A 39 -2.77 3.96 -5.20
CA HIS A 39 -2.27 2.61 -5.48
C HIS A 39 -0.89 2.64 -6.14
N SER A 40 -0.62 3.58 -7.07
CA SER A 40 0.72 3.78 -7.64
C SER A 40 1.73 4.14 -6.56
N LEU A 41 1.37 5.09 -5.69
CA LEU A 41 2.22 5.52 -4.58
C LEU A 41 2.57 4.36 -3.65
N LEU A 42 1.60 3.51 -3.29
CA LEU A 42 1.87 2.32 -2.47
C LEU A 42 2.82 1.33 -3.18
N ARG A 43 2.68 1.15 -4.50
CA ARG A 43 3.61 0.30 -5.28
C ARG A 43 5.03 0.87 -5.27
N GLU A 44 5.17 2.18 -5.43
CA GLU A 44 6.46 2.89 -5.42
C GLU A 44 7.14 2.81 -4.05
N VAL A 45 6.40 3.10 -2.97
CA VAL A 45 6.89 2.97 -1.58
C VAL A 45 7.40 1.55 -1.34
N ARG A 46 6.63 0.54 -1.74
CA ARG A 46 7.06 -0.87 -1.61
C ARG A 46 8.28 -1.18 -2.47
N GLN A 47 8.34 -0.71 -3.71
CA GLN A 47 9.48 -0.92 -4.59
C GLN A 47 10.76 -0.31 -3.99
N HIS A 48 10.69 0.92 -3.50
CA HIS A 48 11.82 1.59 -2.86
C HIS A 48 12.30 0.83 -1.62
N ALA A 49 11.38 0.35 -0.79
CA ALA A 49 11.72 -0.45 0.38
C ALA A 49 12.45 -1.75 0.02
N VAL A 50 11.98 -2.47 -1.00
CA VAL A 50 12.63 -3.71 -1.48
C VAL A 50 14.03 -3.42 -2.05
N ILE A 51 14.18 -2.34 -2.83
CA ILE A 51 15.48 -1.94 -3.38
C ILE A 51 16.45 -1.58 -2.25
N ALA A 52 16.00 -0.83 -1.25
CA ALA A 52 16.81 -0.47 -0.09
C ALA A 52 17.26 -1.70 0.70
N ALA A 53 16.33 -2.62 1.00
CA ALA A 53 16.64 -3.86 1.70
C ALA A 53 17.66 -4.72 0.95
N HIS A 54 17.58 -4.76 -0.39
CA HIS A 54 18.57 -5.46 -1.21
C HIS A 54 19.94 -4.77 -1.19
N ARG A 55 19.98 -3.44 -1.23
CA ARG A 55 21.22 -2.65 -1.09
C ARG A 55 21.88 -2.82 0.27
N GLU A 56 21.11 -3.11 1.31
CA GLU A 56 21.61 -3.47 2.65
C GLU A 56 22.15 -4.92 2.73
N GLY A 57 22.14 -5.67 1.63
CA GLY A 57 22.75 -6.99 1.53
C GLY A 57 21.78 -8.17 1.63
N ARG A 58 20.46 -7.94 1.79
CA ARG A 58 19.47 -9.03 1.78
C ARG A 58 19.26 -9.57 0.37
N THR A 59 19.14 -10.88 0.25
CA THR A 59 18.74 -11.54 -1.01
C THR A 59 17.23 -11.34 -1.26
N TYR A 60 16.79 -11.46 -2.52
CA TYR A 60 15.36 -11.36 -2.83
C TYR A 60 14.53 -12.47 -2.18
N ASP A 61 15.10 -13.66 -1.98
CA ASP A 61 14.42 -14.76 -1.27
C ASP A 61 14.15 -14.40 0.20
N GLU A 62 15.15 -13.85 0.90
CA GLU A 62 14.99 -13.37 2.28
C GLU A 62 13.96 -12.23 2.37
N ILE A 63 14.03 -11.27 1.44
CA ILE A 63 13.07 -10.17 1.39
C ILE A 63 11.66 -10.70 1.14
N GLY A 64 11.49 -11.59 0.16
CA GLY A 64 10.22 -12.21 -0.18
C GLY A 64 9.60 -12.88 1.04
N GLN A 65 10.37 -13.74 1.72
CA GLN A 65 9.94 -14.43 2.93
C GLN A 65 9.50 -13.45 4.03
N GLN A 66 10.27 -12.38 4.26
CA GLN A 66 9.98 -11.39 5.31
C GLN A 66 8.73 -10.54 5.03
N ILE A 67 8.43 -10.25 3.77
CA ILE A 67 7.25 -9.44 3.40
C ILE A 67 6.04 -10.29 2.98
N GLY A 68 6.09 -11.61 3.17
CA GLY A 68 4.98 -12.53 2.91
C GLY A 68 4.73 -12.82 1.43
N THR A 69 5.79 -12.93 0.62
CA THR A 69 5.74 -13.25 -0.81
C THR A 69 6.90 -14.16 -1.23
N SER A 70 7.04 -14.47 -2.52
CA SER A 70 8.20 -15.23 -3.05
C SER A 70 9.38 -14.32 -3.38
N GLY A 71 10.59 -14.88 -3.42
CA GLY A 71 11.77 -14.13 -3.84
C GLY A 71 11.70 -13.64 -5.28
N ASP A 72 11.15 -14.44 -6.20
CA ASP A 72 10.88 -13.97 -7.57
C ASP A 72 9.96 -12.75 -7.57
N ARG A 73 8.90 -12.76 -6.76
CA ARG A 73 7.98 -11.61 -6.65
C ARG A 73 8.67 -10.39 -6.05
N ALA A 74 9.54 -10.56 -5.05
CA ALA A 74 10.36 -9.47 -4.53
C ALA A 74 11.27 -8.88 -5.62
N GLY A 75 11.92 -9.73 -6.43
CA GLY A 75 12.71 -9.29 -7.58
C GLY A 75 11.89 -8.54 -8.64
N GLN A 76 10.67 -8.97 -8.92
CA GLN A 76 9.74 -8.26 -9.82
C GLN A 76 9.36 -6.88 -9.26
N ILE A 77 9.04 -6.80 -7.97
CA ILE A 77 8.74 -5.54 -7.28
C ILE A 77 9.92 -4.57 -7.41
N ALA A 78 11.16 -5.01 -7.17
CA ALA A 78 12.35 -4.16 -7.33
C ALA A 78 12.48 -3.59 -8.75
N ARG A 79 12.09 -4.35 -9.77
CA ARG A 79 12.09 -3.95 -11.19
C ARG A 79 10.88 -3.12 -11.60
N GLY A 80 9.94 -2.83 -10.70
CA GLY A 80 8.71 -2.08 -10.98
C GLY A 80 7.67 -2.88 -11.76
N LYS A 81 7.77 -4.22 -11.74
CA LYS A 81 6.85 -5.13 -12.44
C LYS A 81 5.77 -5.65 -11.48
#